data_AF-A0A933UDQ6-F1
#
_entry.id   AF-A0A933UDQ6-F1
#
_cell.length_a   1.000
_cell.length_b   1.000
_cell.length_c   1.000
_cell.angle_alpha   90.00
_cell.angle_beta   90.00
_cell.angle_gamma   90.00
#
_symmetry.space_group_name_H-M   'P 1'
#
loop_
_entity.id
_entity.type
_entity.pdbx_description
1 polymer ?
#
loop_
_entity_poly.entity_id
_entity_poly.type
_entity_poly.pdbx_seq_one_letter_code
_entity_poly.pdbx_strand_id
1 'polypeptide(L)'
;MKRLLSLAVLAALAALLHAQQYEIKWSTIDGGGGTSTGGVYSVSGTIGQPDAGAMIGGSYSVVGGFWSFAAAVQTPGSPVLRIVGATPNVVVCWPDPSSGFSLQQTHVLATPPATSAWTAVTNSAVVVEGEKTVTLPAVPGDTYFRLVK
;
A
#
# COMPACT_ATOMS: atom_id res chain seq x y z
N MET A 1 -33.74 -18.79 -55.35
CA MET A 1 -34.03 -19.70 -54.22
C MET A 1 -32.77 -20.27 -53.57
N LYS A 2 -31.86 -20.94 -54.29
CA LYS A 2 -30.64 -21.55 -53.70
C LYS A 2 -29.76 -20.57 -52.90
N ARG A 3 -29.54 -19.35 -53.41
CA ARG A 3 -28.75 -18.30 -52.72
C ARG A 3 -29.38 -17.76 -51.43
N LEU A 4 -30.72 -17.68 -51.39
CA LEU A 4 -31.45 -17.24 -50.20
C LEU A 4 -31.43 -18.31 -49.11
N LEU A 5 -31.53 -19.58 -49.50
CA LEU A 5 -31.39 -20.71 -48.58
C LEU A 5 -29.97 -20.76 -47.98
N SER A 6 -28.93 -20.57 -48.79
CA SER A 6 -27.54 -20.50 -48.31
C SER A 6 -27.32 -19.36 -47.30
N LEU A 7 -27.91 -18.18 -47.55
CA LEU A 7 -27.78 -17.03 -46.66
C LEU A 7 -28.54 -17.24 -45.34
N ALA A 8 -29.73 -17.84 -45.40
CA ALA A 8 -30.51 -18.18 -44.21
C ALA A 8 -29.79 -19.23 -43.34
N VAL A 9 -29.15 -20.24 -43.96
CA VAL A 9 -28.35 -21.24 -43.25
C VAL A 9 -27.13 -20.59 -42.59
N LEU A 10 -26.44 -19.69 -43.29
CA LEU A 10 -25.28 -18.99 -42.72
C LEU A 10 -25.66 -18.11 -41.52
N ALA A 11 -26.78 -17.38 -41.61
CA ALA A 11 -27.30 -16.56 -40.52
C ALA A 11 -27.73 -17.40 -39.31
N ALA A 12 -28.36 -18.56 -39.54
CA ALA A 12 -28.74 -19.49 -38.49
C ALA A 12 -27.52 -20.10 -37.78
N LEU A 13 -26.45 -20.44 -38.52
CA LEU A 13 -25.20 -20.91 -37.91
C LEU A 13 -24.48 -19.80 -37.12
N ALA A 14 -24.54 -18.56 -37.59
CA ALA A 14 -23.93 -17.44 -36.88
C ALA A 14 -24.61 -17.15 -35.53
N ALA A 15 -25.92 -17.36 -35.43
CA ALA A 15 -26.68 -17.20 -34.19
C ALA A 15 -26.37 -18.27 -33.12
N LEU A 16 -25.70 -19.36 -33.50
CA LEU A 16 -25.27 -20.42 -32.58
C LEU A 16 -23.87 -20.17 -31.99
N LEU A 17 -23.14 -19.17 -32.48
CA LEU A 17 -21.83 -18.78 -31.97
C LEU A 17 -21.99 -18.07 -30.61
N HIS A 18 -21.70 -18.77 -29.54
CA HIS A 18 -21.56 -18.19 -28.21
C HIS A 18 -20.07 -18.02 -27.89
N ALA A 19 -19.65 -16.80 -27.54
CA ALA A 19 -18.33 -16.60 -26.96
C ALA A 19 -18.27 -17.30 -25.60
N GLN A 20 -17.12 -17.89 -25.30
CA GLN A 20 -16.92 -18.61 -24.04
C GLN A 20 -16.82 -17.57 -22.93
N GLN A 21 -17.55 -17.75 -21.84
CA GLN A 21 -17.41 -16.89 -20.67
C GLN A 21 -16.15 -17.31 -19.92
N TYR A 22 -15.02 -16.67 -20.24
CA TYR A 22 -13.80 -16.83 -19.47
C TYR A 22 -13.90 -15.95 -18.22
N GLU A 23 -13.79 -16.58 -17.06
CA GLU A 23 -13.71 -15.90 -15.77
C GLU A 23 -12.39 -16.29 -15.10
N ILE A 24 -11.61 -15.28 -14.69
CA ILE A 24 -10.52 -15.48 -13.74
C ILE A 24 -11.15 -15.37 -12.36
N LYS A 25 -11.38 -16.52 -11.72
CA LYS A 25 -11.85 -16.55 -10.33
C LYS A 25 -10.74 -16.03 -9.43
N TRP A 26 -11.01 -14.95 -8.72
CA TRP A 26 -10.10 -14.41 -7.73
C TRP A 26 -10.40 -15.02 -6.36
N SER A 27 -9.34 -15.23 -5.57
CA SER A 27 -9.42 -15.65 -4.18
C SER A 27 -8.22 -15.07 -3.44
N THR A 28 -8.41 -14.66 -2.19
CA THR A 28 -7.32 -14.23 -1.31
C THR A 28 -7.11 -15.27 -0.19
N ILE A 29 -5.86 -15.43 0.23
CA ILE A 29 -5.52 -16.15 1.47
C ILE A 29 -5.11 -15.06 2.47
N ASP A 30 -6.08 -14.60 3.26
CA ASP A 30 -5.94 -13.41 4.13
C ASP A 30 -5.12 -13.64 5.40
N GLY A 31 -4.48 -14.80 5.52
CA GLY A 31 -3.69 -15.16 6.68
C GLY A 31 -3.41 -16.65 6.68
N GLY A 32 -2.16 -17.01 6.39
CA GLY A 32 -1.66 -18.35 6.59
C GLY A 32 -0.40 -18.33 7.44
N GLY A 33 -0.28 -19.29 8.34
CA GLY A 33 0.78 -19.38 9.33
C GLY A 33 0.25 -19.92 10.65
N GLY A 34 1.15 -20.21 11.59
CA GLY A 34 0.81 -20.74 12.89
C GLY A 34 2.03 -21.27 13.62
N THR A 35 1.84 -21.56 14.90
CA THR A 35 2.85 -22.22 15.74
C THR A 35 2.45 -23.66 15.96
N SER A 36 3.29 -24.59 15.52
CA SER A 36 3.16 -26.01 15.86
C SER A 36 4.08 -26.33 17.04
N THR A 37 3.56 -27.04 18.03
CA THR A 37 4.32 -27.46 19.22
C THR A 37 4.38 -28.98 19.34
N GLY A 38 5.49 -29.48 19.88
CA GLY A 38 5.71 -30.90 20.16
C GLY A 38 6.79 -31.08 21.22
N GLY A 39 6.39 -31.41 22.45
CA GLY A 39 7.30 -31.47 23.60
C GLY A 39 7.92 -30.11 23.90
N VAL A 40 9.26 -30.03 23.93
CA VAL A 40 10.02 -28.78 24.17
C VAL A 40 10.26 -27.96 22.89
N TYR A 41 9.75 -28.41 21.74
CA TYR A 41 9.98 -27.74 20.46
C TYR A 41 8.76 -26.94 20.01
N SER A 42 9.03 -25.81 19.39
CA SER A 42 8.06 -24.91 18.78
C SER A 42 8.55 -24.48 17.40
N VAL A 43 7.70 -24.59 16.39
CA VAL A 43 7.98 -24.12 15.02
C VAL A 43 6.90 -23.12 14.64
N SER A 44 7.31 -21.89 14.34
CA SER A 44 6.41 -20.84 13.84
C SER A 44 6.77 -20.50 12.41
N GLY A 45 5.77 -20.37 11.55
CA GLY A 45 5.96 -19.94 10.17
C GLY A 45 4.72 -19.22 9.64
N THR A 46 4.89 -18.53 8.53
CA THR A 46 3.82 -17.90 7.76
C THR A 46 3.72 -18.57 6.39
N ILE A 47 2.52 -18.64 5.81
CA ILE A 47 2.36 -18.94 4.38
C ILE A 47 2.81 -17.70 3.63
N GLY A 48 3.92 -17.84 2.89
CA GLY A 48 4.33 -16.85 1.91
C GLY A 48 3.54 -17.03 0.62
N GLN A 49 3.12 -15.93 0.00
CA GLN A 49 2.64 -15.93 -1.38
C GLN A 49 3.84 -16.18 -2.32
N PRO A 50 3.83 -17.24 -3.15
CA PRO A 50 4.94 -17.54 -4.06
C PRO A 50 5.12 -16.49 -5.17
N ASP A 51 4.13 -15.62 -5.37
CA ASP A 51 4.11 -14.48 -6.28
C ASP A 51 4.45 -13.15 -5.61
N ALA A 52 5.03 -13.17 -4.40
CA ALA A 52 5.60 -11.97 -3.80
C ALA A 52 6.73 -11.41 -4.69
N GLY A 53 6.52 -10.23 -5.27
CA GLY A 53 7.45 -9.58 -6.19
C GLY A 53 6.84 -9.27 -7.57
N ALA A 54 7.67 -8.75 -8.47
CA ALA A 54 7.26 -8.39 -9.82
C ALA A 54 7.29 -9.60 -10.76
N MET A 55 6.15 -9.93 -11.35
CA MET A 55 5.99 -10.90 -12.43
C MET A 55 5.78 -10.14 -13.74
N ILE A 56 6.56 -10.46 -14.78
CA ILE A 56 6.51 -9.77 -16.07
C ILE A 56 6.25 -10.81 -17.16
N GLY A 57 5.27 -10.55 -18.02
CA GLY A 57 4.93 -11.39 -19.18
C GLY A 57 4.52 -10.54 -20.37
N GLY A 58 5.38 -10.44 -21.38
CA GLY A 58 5.15 -9.56 -22.54
C GLY A 58 5.08 -8.09 -22.13
N SER A 59 3.99 -7.41 -22.49
CA SER A 59 3.73 -6.01 -22.11
C SER A 59 3.01 -5.85 -20.77
N TYR A 60 2.75 -6.94 -20.05
CA TYR A 60 2.01 -6.92 -18.79
C TYR A 60 2.95 -7.18 -17.61
N SER A 61 2.70 -6.48 -16.51
CA SER A 61 3.36 -6.72 -15.24
C SER A 61 2.31 -6.84 -14.12
N VAL A 62 2.59 -7.73 -13.17
CA VAL A 62 1.81 -7.93 -11.94
C VAL A 62 2.80 -7.89 -10.79
N VAL A 63 2.54 -7.08 -9.77
CA VAL A 63 3.33 -7.09 -8.54
C VAL A 63 2.46 -7.68 -7.44
N GLY A 64 2.80 -8.90 -7.02
CA GLY A 64 2.12 -9.62 -5.95
C GLY A 64 2.87 -9.52 -4.61
N GLY A 65 2.29 -10.08 -3.56
CA GLY A 65 2.83 -10.07 -2.19
C GLY A 65 2.14 -9.11 -1.23
N PHE A 66 2.69 -9.00 -0.02
CA PHE A 66 2.24 -8.00 0.95
C PHE A 66 2.56 -6.61 0.40
N TRP A 67 1.62 -5.67 0.52
CA TRP A 67 1.87 -4.29 0.13
C TRP A 67 3.11 -3.77 0.86
N SER A 68 4.24 -3.68 0.15
CA SER A 68 5.49 -3.11 0.65
C SER A 68 5.40 -1.59 0.73
N PHE A 69 4.29 -1.07 1.28
CA PHE A 69 4.40 0.19 1.98
C PHE A 69 5.40 -0.10 3.09
N ALA A 70 6.47 0.69 3.21
CA ALA A 70 7.35 0.59 4.36
C ALA A 70 6.47 0.51 5.61
N ALA A 71 6.49 -0.64 6.29
CA ALA A 71 5.60 -0.88 7.40
C ALA A 71 5.94 0.16 8.47
N ALA A 72 5.13 1.21 8.57
CA ALA A 72 5.25 2.21 9.59
C ALA A 72 4.79 1.57 10.90
N VAL A 73 5.71 0.92 11.60
CA VAL A 73 5.45 0.37 12.92
C VAL A 73 5.44 1.53 13.89
N GLN A 74 4.25 1.87 14.39
CA GLN A 74 4.11 2.86 15.45
C GLN A 74 4.89 2.37 16.68
N THR A 75 5.81 3.21 17.17
CA THR A 75 6.52 2.88 18.41
C THR A 75 5.52 2.92 19.57
N PRO A 76 5.46 1.90 20.44
CA PRO A 76 4.55 1.90 21.58
C PRO A 76 4.71 3.17 22.43
N GLY A 77 3.60 3.87 22.69
CA GLY A 77 3.60 5.14 23.43
C GLY A 77 4.01 6.37 22.61
N SER A 78 4.31 6.23 21.32
CA SER A 78 4.51 7.39 20.43
C SER A 78 3.18 8.06 20.09
N PRO A 79 3.13 9.41 20.02
CA PRO A 79 1.97 10.13 19.53
C PRO A 79 1.61 9.72 18.09
N VAL A 80 0.32 9.76 17.78
CA VAL A 80 -0.16 9.51 16.41
C VAL A 80 0.08 10.77 15.59
N LEU A 81 0.76 10.62 14.46
CA LEU A 81 0.97 11.68 13.49
C LEU A 81 -0.12 11.61 12.41
N ARG A 82 -0.68 12.76 12.06
CA ARG A 82 -1.71 12.90 11.04
C ARG A 82 -1.33 13.99 10.04
N ILE A 83 -1.66 13.77 8.78
CA ILE A 83 -1.39 14.71 7.68
C ILE A 83 -2.73 15.10 7.08
N VAL A 84 -2.97 16.40 6.96
CA VAL A 84 -4.14 16.97 6.29
C VAL A 84 -3.65 17.67 5.03
N GLY A 85 -4.13 17.23 3.87
CA GLY A 85 -3.83 17.86 2.58
C GLY A 85 -4.52 19.21 2.48
N ALA A 86 -3.76 20.26 2.14
CA ALA A 86 -4.28 21.63 2.06
C ALA A 86 -3.56 22.44 0.97
N THR A 87 -3.79 22.14 -0.31
CA THR A 87 -3.10 22.81 -1.44
C THR A 87 -3.10 24.34 -1.30
N PRO A 88 -1.94 25.02 -1.33
CA PRO A 88 -0.61 24.56 -1.79
C PRO A 88 0.28 23.94 -0.69
N ASN A 89 -0.26 23.67 0.49
CA ASN A 89 0.45 23.20 1.69
C ASN A 89 -0.02 21.82 2.16
N VAL A 90 0.70 21.28 3.14
CA VAL A 90 0.28 20.16 3.98
C VAL A 90 0.35 20.59 5.43
N VAL A 91 -0.62 20.16 6.22
CA VAL A 91 -0.62 20.37 7.67
C VAL A 91 -0.31 19.05 8.34
N VAL A 92 0.81 19.00 9.05
CA VAL A 92 1.23 17.85 9.86
C VAL A 92 0.86 18.13 11.30
N CYS A 93 0.08 17.25 11.92
CA CYS A 93 -0.46 17.42 13.26
C CYS A 93 -0.25 16.18 14.14
N TRP A 94 -0.01 16.41 15.43
CA TRP A 94 0.10 15.36 16.45
C TRP A 94 -0.33 15.88 17.83
N PRO A 95 -0.74 15.01 18.78
CA PRO A 95 -1.23 15.44 20.09
C PRO A 95 -0.27 16.35 20.87
N ASP A 96 -0.81 17.29 21.63
CA ASP A 96 -0.13 18.04 22.68
C ASP A 96 -0.69 17.64 24.06
N PRO A 97 0.14 17.40 25.08
CA PRO A 97 1.60 17.47 25.08
C PRO A 97 2.25 16.20 24.48
N SER A 98 3.30 16.41 23.68
CA SER A 98 4.19 15.36 23.16
C SER A 98 5.65 15.67 23.48
N SER A 99 5.97 15.81 24.78
CA SER A 99 7.28 16.23 25.26
C SER A 99 8.41 15.29 24.79
N GLY A 100 9.44 15.88 24.20
CA GLY A 100 10.62 15.18 23.67
C GLY A 100 10.48 14.70 22.23
N PHE A 101 9.29 14.69 21.63
CA PHE A 101 9.15 14.33 20.23
C PHE A 101 9.45 15.51 19.29
N SER A 102 10.18 15.22 18.23
CA SER A 102 10.51 16.14 17.13
C SER A 102 10.05 15.55 15.79
N LEU A 103 9.64 16.42 14.87
CA LEU A 103 9.19 16.03 13.53
C LEU A 103 10.39 15.91 12.59
N GLN A 104 10.49 14.80 11.88
CA GLN A 104 11.43 14.59 10.79
C GLN A 104 10.72 14.28 9.50
N GLN A 105 11.37 14.59 8.38
CA GLN A 105 10.89 14.29 7.04
C GLN A 105 11.95 13.61 6.17
N THR A 106 11.51 12.93 5.12
CA THR A 106 12.38 12.42 4.05
C THR A 106 11.60 12.32 2.74
N HIS A 107 12.30 12.32 1.61
CA HIS A 107 11.70 12.11 0.28
C HIS A 107 11.87 10.67 -0.23
N VAL A 108 12.60 9.82 0.52
CA VAL A 108 12.90 8.45 0.11
C VAL A 108 12.82 7.54 1.32
N LEU A 109 12.03 6.47 1.21
CA LEU A 109 12.12 5.33 2.12
C LEU A 109 13.04 4.28 1.51
N ALA A 110 14.16 4.03 2.16
CA ALA A 110 15.13 3.05 1.71
C ALA A 110 14.81 1.66 2.28
N THR A 111 15.16 0.61 1.52
CA THR A 111 15.14 -0.78 2.00
C THR A 111 16.59 -1.28 1.98
N PRO A 112 17.24 -1.55 3.14
CA PRO A 112 16.68 -1.57 4.50
C PRO A 112 16.37 -0.17 5.09
N PRO A 113 15.42 -0.04 6.03
CA PRO A 113 14.95 1.25 6.55
C PRO A 113 16.04 2.17 7.13
N ALA A 114 17.13 1.57 7.62
CA ALA A 114 18.25 2.24 8.26
C ALA A 114 19.02 3.21 7.34
N THR A 115 18.88 3.09 6.02
CA THR A 115 19.56 3.99 5.05
C THR A 115 18.70 5.16 4.61
N SER A 116 17.48 5.31 5.15
CA SER A 116 16.63 6.47 4.86
C SER A 116 17.24 7.73 5.48
N ALA A 117 17.54 8.74 4.64
CA ALA A 117 18.08 10.01 5.10
C ALA A 117 16.95 10.91 5.64
N TRP A 118 16.73 10.87 6.95
CA TRP A 118 15.75 11.71 7.64
C TRP A 118 16.37 13.04 8.07
N THR A 119 15.68 14.14 7.80
CA THR A 119 16.08 15.49 8.22
C THR A 119 15.05 16.09 9.17
N ALA A 120 15.52 16.94 10.09
CA ALA A 120 14.64 17.62 11.03
C ALA A 120 13.80 18.70 10.33
N VAL A 121 12.51 18.76 10.65
CA VAL A 121 11.65 19.87 10.26
C VAL A 121 11.91 21.03 11.21
N THR A 122 12.39 22.16 10.68
CA THR A 122 12.82 23.32 11.48
C THR A 122 11.68 24.31 11.75
N ASN A 123 10.54 24.17 11.08
CA ASN A 123 9.35 24.97 11.32
C ASN A 123 8.86 24.78 12.76
N SER A 124 8.58 25.88 13.46
CA SER A 124 8.02 25.84 14.80
C SER A 124 6.59 25.31 14.78
N ALA A 125 6.31 24.29 15.59
CA ALA A 125 4.97 23.76 15.75
C ALA A 125 4.10 24.71 16.59
N VAL A 126 2.90 25.01 16.11
CA VAL A 126 1.90 25.82 16.81
C VAL A 126 0.87 24.90 17.45
N VAL A 127 0.49 25.17 18.70
CA VAL A 127 -0.57 24.40 19.38
C VAL A 127 -1.93 24.97 19.02
N VAL A 128 -2.80 24.14 18.44
CA VAL A 128 -4.19 24.47 18.09
C VAL A 128 -5.06 23.34 18.63
N GLU A 129 -6.05 23.67 19.47
CA GLU A 129 -7.04 22.70 19.99
C GLU A 129 -6.44 21.43 20.65
N GLY A 130 -5.26 21.55 21.28
CA GLY A 130 -4.59 20.42 21.93
C GLY A 130 -3.76 19.55 20.98
N GLU A 131 -3.47 20.02 19.76
CA GLU A 131 -2.52 19.39 18.85
C GLU A 131 -1.41 20.36 18.46
N LYS A 132 -0.18 19.84 18.38
CA LYS A 132 0.93 20.50 17.71
C LYS A 132 0.70 20.40 16.20
N THR A 133 0.79 21.53 15.51
CA THR A 133 0.57 21.65 14.07
C THR A 133 1.75 22.33 13.39
N VAL A 134 2.16 21.81 12.24
CA VAL A 134 3.18 22.41 11.37
C VAL A 134 2.63 22.48 9.97
N THR A 135 2.66 23.68 9.37
CA THR A 135 2.28 23.89 7.97
C THR A 135 3.54 23.92 7.11
N LEU A 136 3.59 23.03 6.12
CA LEU A 136 4.71 22.91 5.19
C LEU A 136 4.20 23.10 3.75
N PRO A 137 5.01 23.65 2.84
CA PRO A 137 4.65 23.67 1.43
C PRO A 137 4.52 22.23 0.90
N ALA A 138 3.48 21.97 0.11
CA ALA A 138 3.34 20.71 -0.59
C ALA A 138 4.35 20.70 -1.74
N VAL A 139 5.27 19.74 -1.73
CA VAL A 139 6.24 19.56 -2.81
C VAL A 139 5.78 18.44 -3.75
N PRO A 140 6.06 18.51 -5.06
CA PRO A 140 5.84 17.39 -5.96
C PRO A 140 6.63 16.14 -5.53
N GLY A 141 6.01 14.97 -5.64
CA GLY A 141 6.60 13.69 -5.24
C GLY A 141 6.26 13.27 -3.81
N ASP A 142 6.88 12.19 -3.37
CA ASP A 142 6.60 11.63 -2.05
C ASP A 142 7.36 12.37 -0.95
N THR A 143 6.65 12.67 0.14
CA THR A 143 7.26 13.16 1.38
C THR A 143 6.72 12.35 2.53
N TYR A 144 7.63 11.77 3.30
CA TYR A 144 7.34 10.91 4.44
C TYR A 144 7.68 11.66 5.72
N PHE A 145 6.87 11.45 6.76
CA PHE A 145 7.02 12.12 8.05
C PHE A 145 7.09 11.10 9.18
N ARG A 146 7.86 11.42 10.22
CA ARG A 146 7.88 10.65 11.46
C ARG A 146 8.09 11.53 12.67
N LEU A 147 7.62 11.07 13.82
CA LEU A 147 8.02 11.61 15.13
C LEU A 147 9.16 10.77 15.68
N VAL A 148 10.21 11.44 16.17
CA VAL A 148 11.31 10.80 16.90
C VAL A 148 11.49 11.48 18.23
N LYS A 149 11.80 10.70 19.26
CA LYS A 149 12.15 11.20 20.59
C LYS A 149 13.66 11.33 20.74
#